data_AF-A0A9P7X1F2-F1
#
_entry.id   AF-A0A9P7X1F2-F1
#
_cell.length_a   1.000
_cell.length_b   1.000
_cell.length_c   1.000
_cell.angle_alpha   90.00
_cell.angle_beta   90.00
_cell.angle_gamma   90.00
#
_symmetry.space_group_name_H-M   'P 1'
#
loop_
_entity.id
_entity.type
_entity.pdbx_description
1 polymer ?
#
loop_
_entity_poly.entity_id
_entity_poly.type
_entity_poly.pdbx_seq_one_letter_code
_entity_poly.pdbx_strand_id
1 'polypeptide(L)'
;MDGEDDLEREPLLREELEAIPVYPIIHLIKADVQHYIDTPLSYDALLGPDLTYSLIQPLYEKYSRMRNYATVFCFLVNRVKFLRDQALQTMPVSMSRAALCEIIAIKLLRDWAENTMDLAVVMTTAWCLYAGAGPDVMAKADENKGDLDIEERVGNAIEMAIVGQAKRFIKSGASQKIISESRATALESDMS
;
A
#
# COMPACT_ATOMS: atom_id res chain seq x y z
N MET A 1 -35.45 -31.28 2.55
CA MET A 1 -34.24 -31.72 3.30
C MET A 1 -33.15 -31.04 2.55
N ASP A 2 -32.93 -29.79 2.94
CA ASP A 2 -32.37 -28.75 2.11
C ASP A 2 -30.94 -28.54 2.61
N GLY A 3 -29.97 -28.74 1.74
CA GLY A 3 -28.56 -28.71 2.09
C GLY A 3 -27.71 -28.89 0.87
N GLU A 4 -27.69 -27.88 0.00
CA GLU A 4 -26.76 -27.76 -1.12
C GLU A 4 -26.85 -26.32 -1.65
N ASP A 5 -26.08 -25.38 -1.07
CA ASP A 5 -25.57 -24.19 -1.79
C ASP A 5 -24.55 -23.34 -0.96
N ASP A 6 -23.56 -23.96 -0.30
CA ASP A 6 -22.57 -23.20 0.51
C ASP A 6 -21.09 -23.53 0.23
N LEU A 7 -20.76 -23.91 -1.00
CA LEU A 7 -19.38 -24.14 -1.42
C LEU A 7 -19.14 -23.44 -2.77
N GLU A 8 -17.98 -22.78 -2.92
CA GLU A 8 -17.35 -22.36 -4.21
C GLU A 8 -17.35 -20.87 -4.63
N ARG A 9 -17.48 -19.87 -3.73
CA ARG A 9 -17.22 -18.45 -4.12
C ARG A 9 -15.85 -17.90 -3.76
N GLU A 10 -15.05 -18.58 -2.92
CA GLU A 10 -13.75 -18.07 -2.47
C GLU A 10 -12.51 -18.35 -3.36
N PRO A 11 -12.44 -19.37 -4.25
CA PRO A 11 -11.18 -19.65 -4.96
C PRO A 11 -10.86 -18.64 -6.08
N LEU A 12 -11.87 -18.13 -6.80
CA LEU A 12 -11.66 -17.25 -7.96
C LEU A 12 -11.06 -15.89 -7.59
N LEU A 13 -11.58 -15.28 -6.51
CA LEU A 13 -11.11 -13.96 -6.06
C LEU A 13 -9.65 -14.01 -5.59
N ARG A 14 -9.23 -15.10 -4.93
CA ARG A 14 -7.86 -15.26 -4.46
C ARG A 14 -6.88 -15.41 -5.62
N GLU A 15 -7.21 -16.22 -6.62
CA GLU A 15 -6.36 -16.41 -7.81
C GLU A 15 -6.20 -15.10 -8.61
N GLU A 16 -7.28 -14.32 -8.75
CA GLU A 16 -7.24 -13.01 -9.39
C GLU A 16 -6.34 -12.01 -8.65
N LEU A 17 -6.38 -12.02 -7.32
CA LEU A 17 -5.52 -11.17 -6.49
C LEU A 17 -4.05 -11.62 -6.56
N GLU A 18 -3.78 -12.92 -6.50
CA GLU A 18 -2.42 -13.46 -6.58
C GLU A 18 -1.73 -13.19 -7.93
N ALA A 19 -2.52 -13.02 -9.01
CA ALA A 19 -2.03 -12.64 -10.32
C ALA A 19 -1.60 -11.16 -10.45
N ILE A 20 -1.92 -10.31 -9.46
CA ILE A 20 -1.62 -8.87 -9.53
C ILE A 20 -0.10 -8.62 -9.47
N PRO A 21 0.48 -7.89 -10.44
CA PRO A 21 1.91 -7.60 -10.45
C PRO A 21 2.25 -6.46 -9.47
N VAL A 22 2.76 -6.80 -8.29
CA VAL A 22 3.13 -5.85 -7.22
C VAL A 22 4.50 -5.21 -7.46
N TYR A 23 5.50 -6.02 -7.82
CA TYR A 23 6.89 -5.58 -8.00
C TYR A 23 7.01 -4.43 -9.03
N PRO A 24 6.43 -4.53 -10.24
CA PRO A 24 6.51 -3.45 -11.22
C PRO A 24 5.87 -2.15 -10.72
N ILE A 25 4.75 -2.25 -9.99
CA ILE A 25 4.04 -1.07 -9.45
C ILE A 25 4.88 -0.37 -8.38
N ILE A 26 5.52 -1.13 -7.48
CA ILE A 26 6.44 -0.57 -6.48
C ILE A 26 7.54 0.25 -7.17
N HIS A 27 8.15 -0.30 -8.23
CA HIS A 27 9.24 0.36 -8.96
C HIS A 27 8.77 1.58 -9.77
N LEU A 28 7.58 1.50 -10.36
CA LEU A 28 6.96 2.63 -11.06
C LEU A 28 6.69 3.81 -10.10
N ILE A 29 6.10 3.52 -8.93
CA ILE A 29 5.86 4.53 -7.89
C ILE A 29 7.17 5.15 -7.43
N LYS A 30 8.20 4.33 -7.18
CA LYS A 30 9.52 4.82 -6.78
C LYS A 30 10.08 5.82 -7.80
N ALA A 31 10.04 5.46 -9.09
CA ALA A 31 10.54 6.30 -10.17
C ALA A 31 9.79 7.62 -10.26
N ASP A 32 8.45 7.59 -10.23
CA ASP A 32 7.63 8.81 -10.26
C ASP A 32 7.92 9.72 -9.05
N VAL A 33 7.92 9.16 -7.84
CA VAL A 33 8.16 9.93 -6.61
C VAL A 33 9.56 10.54 -6.59
N GLN A 34 10.57 9.83 -7.09
CA GLN A 34 11.93 10.35 -7.23
C GLN A 34 12.04 11.43 -8.31
N HIS A 35 11.29 11.31 -9.39
CA HIS A 35 11.25 12.30 -10.48
C HIS A 35 10.64 13.63 -10.01
N TYR A 36 9.54 13.58 -9.25
CA TYR A 36 8.82 14.78 -8.84
C TYR A 36 9.34 15.44 -7.56
N ILE A 37 10.03 14.69 -6.70
CA ILE A 37 10.57 15.19 -5.43
C ILE A 37 12.09 15.04 -5.45
N ASP A 38 12.77 16.11 -5.83
CA ASP A 38 14.23 16.25 -5.85
C ASP A 38 14.76 17.15 -4.72
N THR A 39 13.88 17.91 -4.08
CA THR A 39 14.19 18.88 -3.02
C THR A 39 13.40 18.58 -1.74
N PRO A 40 13.92 18.94 -0.55
CA PRO A 40 13.21 18.75 0.70
C PRO A 40 12.01 19.70 0.79
N LEU A 41 10.85 19.12 1.09
CA LEU A 41 9.57 19.81 1.26
C LEU A 41 8.91 19.40 2.58
N SER A 42 8.28 20.37 3.24
CA SER A 42 7.41 20.08 4.38
C SER A 42 6.10 19.43 3.92
N TYR A 43 5.39 18.81 4.86
CA TYR A 43 4.07 18.23 4.59
C TYR A 43 3.07 19.28 4.07
N ASP A 44 3.07 20.47 4.67
CA ASP A 44 2.15 21.55 4.26
C ASP A 44 2.51 22.12 2.89
N ALA A 45 3.80 22.17 2.54
CA ALA A 45 4.22 22.55 1.20
C ALA A 45 3.72 21.57 0.14
N LEU A 46 3.79 20.25 0.40
CA LEU A 46 3.24 19.21 -0.49
C LEU A 46 1.74 19.35 -0.73
N LEU A 47 1.00 19.88 0.25
CA LEU A 47 -0.43 20.17 0.16
C LEU A 47 -0.74 21.60 -0.28
N GLY A 48 0.28 22.40 -0.60
CA GLY A 48 0.10 23.73 -1.16
C GLY A 48 -0.70 23.65 -2.48
N PRO A 49 -1.42 24.71 -2.87
CA PRO A 49 -2.21 24.73 -4.10
C PRO A 49 -1.38 24.31 -5.33
N ASP A 50 -0.18 24.86 -5.47
CA ASP A 50 0.69 24.63 -6.62
C ASP A 50 1.04 23.15 -6.79
N LEU A 51 1.54 22.49 -5.73
CA LEU A 51 1.87 21.06 -5.77
C LEU A 51 0.63 20.18 -5.79
N THR A 52 -0.48 20.64 -5.22
CA THR A 52 -1.75 19.90 -5.30
C THR A 52 -2.19 19.71 -6.75
N TYR A 53 -2.16 20.78 -7.55
CA TYR A 53 -2.58 20.72 -8.96
C TYR A 53 -1.50 20.19 -9.90
N SER A 54 -0.23 20.52 -9.68
CA SER A 54 0.87 20.13 -10.58
C SER A 54 1.43 18.74 -10.32
N LEU A 55 1.27 18.20 -9.11
CA LEU A 55 1.86 16.93 -8.68
C LEU A 55 0.84 15.96 -8.09
N ILE A 56 0.19 16.33 -6.99
CA ILE A 56 -0.64 15.39 -6.21
C ILE A 56 -1.81 14.87 -7.05
N GLN A 57 -2.53 15.76 -7.73
CA GLN A 57 -3.70 15.40 -8.50
C GLN A 57 -3.35 14.55 -9.74
N PRO A 58 -2.38 14.95 -10.60
CA PRO A 58 -1.97 14.10 -11.73
C PRO A 58 -1.46 12.72 -11.31
N LEU A 59 -0.65 12.66 -10.24
CA LEU A 59 -0.10 11.40 -9.75
C LEU A 59 -1.21 10.50 -9.19
N TYR A 60 -2.11 11.05 -8.38
CA TYR A 60 -3.29 10.32 -7.88
C TYR A 60 -4.11 9.76 -9.04
N GLU A 61 -4.44 10.57 -10.05
CA GLU A 61 -5.26 10.13 -11.18
C GLU A 61 -4.57 9.03 -12.00
N LYS A 62 -3.25 9.11 -12.19
CA LYS A 62 -2.47 8.05 -12.85
C LYS A 62 -2.70 6.69 -12.18
N TYR A 63 -2.59 6.64 -10.86
CA TYR A 63 -2.70 5.40 -10.10
C TYR A 63 -4.15 4.97 -9.83
N SER A 64 -5.08 5.91 -9.68
CA SER A 64 -6.51 5.62 -9.54
C SER A 64 -7.07 4.93 -10.79
N ARG A 65 -6.66 5.36 -11.99
CA ARG A 65 -7.05 4.75 -13.27
C ARG A 65 -6.62 3.28 -13.41
N MET A 66 -5.61 2.82 -12.67
CA MET A 66 -5.18 1.42 -12.72
C MET A 66 -6.20 0.46 -12.09
N ARG A 67 -7.12 0.97 -11.24
CA ARG A 67 -8.13 0.17 -10.53
C ARG A 67 -7.55 -1.10 -9.90
N ASN A 68 -6.37 -0.97 -9.32
CA ASN A 68 -5.59 -2.09 -8.81
C ASN A 68 -5.52 -2.05 -7.27
N TYR A 69 -6.03 -3.11 -6.63
CA TYR A 69 -6.14 -3.24 -5.17
C TYR A 69 -4.80 -3.15 -4.43
N ALA A 70 -3.69 -3.57 -5.04
CA ALA A 70 -2.35 -3.52 -4.43
C ALA A 70 -1.75 -2.10 -4.40
N THR A 71 -2.34 -1.12 -5.11
CA THR A 71 -1.69 0.18 -5.32
C THR A 71 -1.46 0.96 -4.02
N VAL A 72 -2.42 0.92 -3.09
CA VAL A 72 -2.28 1.55 -1.76
C VAL A 72 -1.12 0.92 -0.99
N PHE A 73 -1.04 -0.41 -0.98
CA PHE A 73 0.06 -1.16 -0.39
C PHE A 73 1.41 -0.77 -1.03
N CYS A 74 1.51 -0.71 -2.35
CA CYS A 74 2.74 -0.34 -3.05
C CYS A 74 3.25 1.08 -2.69
N PHE A 75 2.36 2.04 -2.46
CA PHE A 75 2.73 3.36 -1.95
C PHE A 75 3.28 3.29 -0.51
N LEU A 76 2.65 2.51 0.36
CA LEU A 76 3.11 2.35 1.74
C LEU A 76 4.45 1.60 1.83
N VAL A 77 4.68 0.61 0.96
CA VAL A 77 6.00 -0.03 0.81
C VAL A 77 7.07 0.99 0.42
N ASN A 78 6.78 1.85 -0.57
CA ASN A 78 7.72 2.90 -0.97
C ASN A 78 7.99 3.89 0.15
N ARG A 79 6.97 4.26 0.94
CA ARG A 79 7.15 5.06 2.15
C ARG A 79 8.16 4.42 3.10
N VAL A 80 7.97 3.14 3.46
CA VAL A 80 8.90 2.42 4.34
C VAL A 80 10.33 2.46 3.77
N LYS A 81 10.49 2.18 2.47
CA LYS A 81 11.79 2.20 1.80
C LYS A 81 12.46 3.57 1.84
N PHE A 82 11.70 4.66 1.65
CA PHE A 82 12.24 6.02 1.76
C PHE A 82 12.60 6.39 3.21
N LEU A 83 11.83 5.94 4.21
CA LEU A 83 12.15 6.19 5.61
C LEU A 83 13.39 5.40 6.10
N ARG A 84 13.72 4.28 5.45
CA ARG A 84 14.94 3.51 5.71
C ARG A 84 16.21 4.19 5.16
N ASP A 85 16.10 5.27 4.38
CA ASP A 85 17.27 6.04 3.92
C ASP A 85 17.94 6.78 5.09
N GLN A 86 19.14 6.33 5.46
CA GLN A 86 19.93 6.89 6.55
C GLN A 86 21.05 7.83 6.07
N ALA A 87 21.18 8.06 4.76
CA ALA A 87 22.23 8.93 4.24
C ALA A 87 21.88 10.40 4.51
N LEU A 88 22.71 11.10 5.31
CA LEU A 88 22.46 12.47 5.76
C LEU A 88 22.14 13.46 4.63
N GLN A 89 22.73 13.27 3.44
CA GLN A 89 22.54 14.15 2.29
C GLN A 89 21.18 13.96 1.60
N THR A 90 20.64 12.74 1.61
CA THR A 90 19.40 12.39 0.89
C THR A 90 18.21 12.23 1.82
N MET A 91 18.45 12.01 3.12
CA MET A 91 17.42 11.81 4.14
C MET A 91 16.33 12.90 4.11
N PRO A 92 16.62 14.22 4.01
CA PRO A 92 15.56 15.23 3.97
C PRO A 92 14.63 15.09 2.76
N VAL A 93 15.17 14.78 1.57
CA VAL A 93 14.38 14.54 0.36
C VAL A 93 13.59 13.23 0.48
N SER A 94 14.21 12.19 1.03
CA SER A 94 13.56 10.89 1.27
C SER A 94 12.39 11.01 2.25
N MET A 95 12.46 11.89 3.25
CA MET A 95 11.32 12.20 4.13
C MET A 95 10.16 12.84 3.37
N SER A 96 10.44 13.75 2.44
CA SER A 96 9.41 14.38 1.58
C SER A 96 8.78 13.36 0.63
N ARG A 97 9.59 12.46 0.05
CA ARG A 97 9.12 11.33 -0.77
C ARG A 97 8.20 10.39 0.02
N ALA A 98 8.60 10.04 1.25
CA ALA A 98 7.78 9.24 2.16
C ALA A 98 6.45 9.92 2.52
N ALA A 99 6.45 11.25 2.71
CA ALA A 99 5.25 12.03 2.96
C ALA A 99 4.31 12.04 1.73
N LEU A 100 4.85 12.23 0.52
CA LEU A 100 4.09 12.14 -0.73
C LEU A 100 3.40 10.77 -0.87
N CYS A 101 4.14 9.68 -0.60
CA CYS A 101 3.56 8.34 -0.66
C CYS A 101 2.35 8.16 0.28
N GLU A 102 2.40 8.71 1.50
CA GLU A 102 1.26 8.66 2.43
C GLU A 102 0.08 9.51 1.94
N ILE A 103 0.33 10.70 1.38
CA ILE A 103 -0.72 11.57 0.83
C ILE A 103 -1.47 10.85 -0.30
N ILE A 104 -0.74 10.25 -1.25
CA ILE A 104 -1.35 9.55 -2.37
C ILE A 104 -2.07 8.27 -1.92
N ALA A 105 -1.49 7.51 -0.98
CA ALA A 105 -2.14 6.32 -0.41
C ALA A 105 -3.48 6.67 0.24
N ILE A 106 -3.57 7.77 0.99
CA ILE A 106 -4.84 8.25 1.58
C ILE A 106 -5.85 8.58 0.49
N LYS A 107 -5.42 9.29 -0.57
CA LYS A 107 -6.31 9.65 -1.68
C LYS A 107 -6.87 8.41 -2.37
N LEU A 108 -6.01 7.46 -2.71
CA LEU A 108 -6.39 6.21 -3.37
C LEU A 108 -7.29 5.33 -2.50
N LEU A 109 -7.04 5.26 -1.19
CA LEU A 109 -7.88 4.46 -0.29
C LEU A 109 -9.33 4.95 -0.26
N ARG A 110 -9.56 6.26 -0.43
CA ARG A 110 -10.92 6.82 -0.48
C ARG A 110 -11.72 6.34 -1.68
N ASP A 111 -11.09 5.97 -2.78
CA ASP A 111 -11.76 5.45 -3.97
C ASP A 111 -12.44 4.09 -3.72
N TRP A 112 -12.07 3.41 -2.62
CA TRP A 112 -12.62 2.12 -2.21
C TRP A 112 -13.57 2.24 -1.01
N ALA A 113 -13.73 3.44 -0.43
CA ALA A 113 -14.40 3.62 0.86
C ALA A 113 -15.94 3.52 0.82
N GLU A 114 -16.52 3.43 -0.37
CA GLU A 114 -17.97 3.24 -0.59
C GLU A 114 -18.38 1.78 -0.38
N ASN A 115 -17.51 0.83 -0.72
CA ASN A 115 -17.74 -0.60 -0.54
C ASN A 115 -16.78 -1.15 0.52
N THR A 116 -17.32 -1.53 1.67
CA THR A 116 -16.55 -2.10 2.78
C THR A 116 -15.75 -3.33 2.37
N MET A 117 -16.27 -4.19 1.48
CA MET A 117 -15.57 -5.39 1.03
C MET A 117 -14.32 -5.05 0.21
N ASP A 118 -14.45 -4.14 -0.76
CA ASP A 118 -13.29 -3.65 -1.53
C ASP A 118 -12.26 -2.99 -0.62
N LEU A 119 -12.72 -2.18 0.32
CA LEU A 119 -11.86 -1.52 1.29
C LEU A 119 -11.10 -2.52 2.16
N ALA A 120 -11.77 -3.59 2.61
CA ALA A 120 -11.15 -4.69 3.35
C ALA A 120 -10.07 -5.38 2.48
N VAL A 121 -10.39 -5.72 1.23
CA VAL A 121 -9.43 -6.33 0.28
C VAL A 121 -8.18 -5.46 0.13
N VAL A 122 -8.32 -4.15 -0.10
CA VAL A 122 -7.16 -3.23 -0.20
C VAL A 122 -6.32 -3.21 1.07
N MET A 123 -6.97 -3.28 2.23
CA MET A 123 -6.32 -3.07 3.53
C MET A 123 -5.65 -4.32 4.08
N THR A 124 -6.27 -5.50 3.91
CA THR A 124 -5.89 -6.73 4.61
C THR A 124 -5.28 -7.79 3.70
N THR A 125 -5.42 -7.67 2.37
CA THR A 125 -4.79 -8.62 1.44
C THR A 125 -3.28 -8.59 1.60
N ALA A 126 -2.71 -9.78 1.78
CA ALA A 126 -1.27 -9.99 1.86
C ALA A 126 -0.67 -10.05 0.45
N TRP A 127 0.21 -9.12 0.13
CA TRP A 127 0.84 -8.98 -1.18
C TRP A 127 2.30 -9.42 -1.13
N CYS A 128 2.71 -10.26 -2.09
CA CYS A 128 4.13 -10.57 -2.27
C CYS A 128 4.84 -9.41 -3.00
N LEU A 129 5.88 -8.84 -2.39
CA LEU A 129 6.65 -7.72 -2.94
C LEU A 129 7.28 -8.01 -4.30
N TYR A 130 7.55 -9.29 -4.58
CA TYR A 130 8.17 -9.76 -5.81
C TYR A 130 7.16 -10.29 -6.84
N ALA A 131 5.85 -10.21 -6.57
CA ALA A 131 4.84 -10.63 -7.54
C ALA A 131 4.98 -9.86 -8.86
N GLY A 132 5.07 -10.58 -9.98
CA GLY A 132 5.33 -10.00 -11.31
C GLY A 132 6.77 -9.57 -11.57
N ALA A 133 7.74 -9.95 -10.73
CA ALA A 133 9.16 -9.73 -10.99
C ALA A 133 9.71 -10.68 -12.08
N GLY A 134 10.70 -10.22 -12.85
CA GLY A 134 11.38 -11.04 -13.85
C GLY A 134 12.22 -12.17 -13.22
N PRO A 135 12.55 -13.22 -13.98
CA PRO A 135 13.26 -14.40 -13.48
C PRO A 135 14.60 -14.06 -12.82
N ASP A 136 15.34 -13.09 -13.36
CA ASP A 136 16.63 -12.67 -12.80
C ASP A 136 16.50 -12.01 -11.42
N VAL A 137 15.42 -11.25 -11.21
CA VAL A 137 15.13 -10.61 -9.92
C VAL A 137 14.72 -11.65 -8.90
N MET A 138 13.88 -12.61 -9.32
CA MET A 138 13.46 -13.73 -8.48
C MET A 138 14.65 -14.61 -8.07
N ALA A 139 15.57 -14.90 -9.00
CA ALA A 139 16.78 -15.67 -8.71
C ALA A 139 17.66 -14.97 -7.66
N LYS A 140 17.91 -13.66 -7.81
CA LYS A 140 18.66 -12.88 -6.81
C LYS A 140 17.95 -12.78 -5.46
N ALA A 141 16.62 -12.63 -5.48
CA ALA A 141 15.83 -12.65 -4.27
C ALA A 141 15.97 -14.02 -3.58
N ASP A 142 15.99 -15.12 -4.33
CA ASP A 142 16.12 -16.47 -3.79
C ASP A 142 17.52 -16.78 -3.26
N GLU A 143 18.58 -16.26 -3.89
CA GLU A 143 19.95 -16.33 -3.37
C GLU A 143 20.08 -15.62 -2.00
N ASN A 144 19.36 -14.51 -1.82
CA ASN A 144 19.36 -13.74 -0.58
C ASN A 144 18.31 -14.22 0.46
N LYS A 145 17.69 -15.39 0.28
CA LYS A 145 16.70 -15.95 1.23
C LYS A 145 17.26 -16.16 2.65
N GLY A 146 18.58 -16.30 2.80
CA GLY A 146 19.22 -16.45 4.11
C GLY A 146 19.35 -15.16 4.92
N ASP A 147 19.31 -13.99 4.25
CA ASP A 147 19.58 -12.68 4.87
C ASP A 147 18.32 -11.80 5.03
N LEU A 148 17.21 -12.14 4.36
CA LEU A 148 15.94 -11.40 4.40
C LEU A 148 14.82 -12.30 4.88
N ASP A 149 14.18 -11.91 5.99
CA ASP A 149 13.06 -12.64 6.59
C ASP A 149 11.91 -12.80 5.58
N ILE A 150 11.21 -13.94 5.62
CA ILE A 150 10.04 -14.20 4.76
C ILE A 150 8.95 -13.15 5.05
N GLU A 151 8.90 -12.67 6.29
CA GLU A 151 8.06 -11.55 6.73
C GLU A 151 8.39 -10.21 6.04
N GLU A 152 9.60 -10.01 5.52
CA GLU A 152 9.92 -8.82 4.72
C GLU A 152 9.47 -8.94 3.26
N ARG A 153 8.99 -10.11 2.80
CA ARG A 153 8.58 -10.36 1.41
C ARG A 153 7.09 -10.26 1.18
N VAL A 154 6.28 -10.39 2.23
CA VAL A 154 4.82 -10.38 2.16
C VAL A 154 4.30 -9.42 3.21
N GLY A 155 3.29 -8.63 2.87
CA GLY A 155 2.60 -7.80 3.85
C GLY A 155 1.32 -7.20 3.29
N ASN A 156 0.51 -6.65 4.18
CA ASN A 156 -0.70 -5.91 3.81
C ASN A 156 -0.53 -4.39 4.03
N ALA A 157 -1.53 -3.61 3.60
CA ALA A 157 -1.46 -2.15 3.70
C ALA A 157 -1.45 -1.67 5.16
N ILE A 158 -2.15 -2.34 6.08
CA ILE A 158 -2.18 -1.97 7.49
C ILE A 158 -0.79 -2.10 8.12
N GLU A 159 -0.14 -3.24 7.92
CA GLU A 159 1.22 -3.52 8.42
C GLU A 159 2.21 -2.50 7.88
N MET A 160 2.18 -2.23 6.56
CA MET A 160 3.07 -1.25 5.96
C MET A 160 2.79 0.19 6.44
N ALA A 161 1.53 0.52 6.74
CA ALA A 161 1.20 1.79 7.37
C ALA A 161 1.77 1.90 8.79
N ILE A 162 1.76 0.81 9.56
CA ILE A 162 2.33 0.77 10.91
C ILE A 162 3.86 0.87 10.86
N VAL A 163 4.52 -0.01 10.09
CA VAL A 163 5.97 -0.03 9.90
C VAL A 163 6.47 1.30 9.35
N GLY A 164 5.74 1.88 8.39
CA GLY A 164 6.05 3.18 7.80
C GLY A 164 5.63 4.37 8.66
N GLN A 165 5.08 4.18 9.86
CA GLN A 165 4.57 5.24 10.71
C GLN A 165 3.63 6.23 9.97
N ALA A 166 2.75 5.71 9.12
CA ALA A 166 1.78 6.47 8.33
C ALA A 166 0.59 6.91 9.20
N LYS A 167 0.85 7.78 10.17
CA LYS A 167 -0.13 8.21 11.18
C LYS A 167 -1.37 8.87 10.58
N ARG A 168 -1.24 9.60 9.48
CA ARG A 168 -2.37 10.26 8.82
C ARG A 168 -3.19 9.26 8.02
N PHE A 169 -2.52 8.27 7.42
CA PHE A 169 -3.19 7.14 6.77
C PHE A 169 -4.05 6.35 7.76
N ILE A 170 -3.46 5.95 8.90
CA ILE A 170 -4.16 5.20 9.94
C ILE A 170 -5.37 5.98 10.48
N LYS A 171 -5.24 7.30 10.65
CA LYS A 171 -6.32 8.20 11.13
C LYS A 171 -7.35 8.57 10.06
N SER A 172 -7.15 8.19 8.80
CA SER A 172 -8.09 8.54 7.74
C SER A 172 -9.44 7.83 7.95
N GLY A 173 -10.54 8.46 7.53
CA GLY A 173 -11.88 7.91 7.73
C GLY A 173 -12.06 6.53 7.09
N ALA A 174 -11.46 6.29 5.92
CA ALA A 174 -11.49 4.98 5.27
C ALA A 174 -10.75 3.92 6.10
N SER A 175 -9.54 4.21 6.58
CA SER A 175 -8.81 3.27 7.43
C SER A 175 -9.55 2.96 8.75
N GLN A 176 -10.16 3.98 9.36
CA GLN A 176 -10.88 3.81 10.62
C GLN A 176 -12.11 2.91 10.49
N LYS A 177 -12.79 2.88 9.33
CA LYS A 177 -13.91 1.95 9.08
C LYS A 177 -13.48 0.50 9.30
N ILE A 178 -12.44 0.04 8.59
CA ILE A 178 -11.93 -1.34 8.69
C ILE A 178 -11.37 -1.65 10.08
N ILE A 179 -10.63 -0.70 10.67
CA ILE A 179 -10.09 -0.89 12.02
C ILE A 179 -11.22 -1.06 13.04
N SER A 180 -12.30 -0.28 12.94
CA SER A 180 -13.44 -0.40 13.84
C SER A 180 -14.20 -1.72 13.67
N GLU A 181 -14.35 -2.22 12.44
CA GLU A 181 -14.99 -3.49 12.15
C GLU A 181 -14.19 -4.67 12.71
N SER A 182 -12.86 -4.69 12.52
CA SER A 182 -12.01 -5.73 13.08
C SER A 182 -12.11 -5.85 14.62
N ARG A 183 -12.36 -4.72 15.29
CA ARG A 183 -12.54 -4.68 16.74
C ARG A 183 -13.93 -5.17 17.17
N ALA A 184 -14.97 -4.92 16.37
CA ALA A 184 -16.31 -5.42 16.63
C ALA A 184 -16.35 -6.96 16.54
N THR A 185 -15.72 -7.55 15.53
CA THR A 185 -15.64 -9.00 15.38
C THR A 185 -14.89 -9.67 16.54
N ALA A 186 -13.82 -9.06 17.04
CA ALA A 186 -13.08 -9.58 18.19
C ALA A 186 -13.89 -9.58 19.50
N LEU A 187 -14.78 -8.60 19.69
CA LEU A 187 -15.66 -8.55 20.85
C LEU A 187 -16.80 -9.57 20.78
N GLU A 188 -17.29 -9.89 19.57
CA GLU A 188 -18.30 -10.93 19.37
C GLU A 188 -17.74 -12.34 19.59
N SER A 189 -16.47 -12.58 19.24
CA SER A 189 -15.77 -13.84 19.51
C SER A 189 -15.44 -14.07 20.98
N ASP A 190 -15.24 -13.01 21.78
CA ASP A 190 -14.98 -13.12 23.23
C ASP A 190 -16.28 -13.34 24.06
N MET A 191 -17.44 -13.12 23.44
CA MET A 191 -18.76 -13.29 24.07
C MET A 191 -19.45 -14.63 23.75
N SER A 192 -18.84 -15.43 22.87
CA SER A 192 -19.33 -16.75 22.42
C SER A 192 -18.49 -17.87 23.00
#